data_AF-A0A258L8W2-F1
#
_entry.id   AF-A0A258L8W2-F1
#
_cell.length_a   1.000
_cell.length_b   1.000
_cell.length_c   1.000
_cell.angle_alpha   90.00
_cell.angle_beta   90.00
_cell.angle_gamma   90.00
#
_symmetry.space_group_name_H-M   'P 1'
#
loop_
_entity.id
_entity.type
_entity.pdbx_description
1 polymer ?
#
loop_
_entity_poly.entity_id
_entity_poly.type
_entity_poly.pdbx_seq_one_letter_code
_entity_poly.pdbx_strand_id
1 'polypeptide(L)'
;MLILAVLVSLCIPGALFFDLQNYVPYLLPKVIALSIAGALISYTIYRLKTGKIFAFISLLIIVRFAFSWFVIPHRYEHLEDRHYRDAAIEVGNISKSQEFYFYQYHPAELDIPHHDRLIFYIQRSRMKQVKFTEALSKPGYYFTFDKDLDNPKATLVKTYRNLKLYQVK
;
A
#
# COMPACT_ATOMS: atom_id res chain seq x y z
N MET A 1 -16.83 27.14 8.24
CA MET A 1 -15.35 27.18 8.37
C MET A 1 -14.91 27.01 9.83
N LEU A 2 -15.31 27.89 10.76
CA LEU A 2 -14.91 27.78 12.17
C LEU A 2 -15.35 26.46 12.83
N ILE A 3 -16.63 26.07 12.68
CA ILE A 3 -17.15 24.81 13.24
C ILE A 3 -16.32 23.62 12.76
N LEU A 4 -16.01 23.56 11.46
CA LEU A 4 -15.19 22.49 10.91
C LEU A 4 -13.77 22.51 11.49
N ALA A 5 -13.17 23.69 11.66
CA ALA A 5 -11.83 23.83 12.23
C ALA A 5 -11.77 23.33 13.69
N VAL A 6 -12.79 23.63 14.48
CA VAL A 6 -12.92 23.14 15.86
C VAL A 6 -13.09 21.62 15.88
N LEU A 7 -14.00 21.08 15.07
CA LEU A 7 -14.21 19.63 14.98
C LEU A 7 -12.93 18.89 14.58
N VAL A 8 -12.23 19.37 13.55
CA VAL A 8 -10.96 18.80 13.10
C VAL A 8 -9.91 18.84 14.21
N SER A 9 -9.81 19.94 14.95
CA SER A 9 -8.86 20.08 16.06
C SER A 9 -9.16 19.11 17.20
N LEU A 10 -10.45 18.87 17.49
CA LEU A 10 -10.90 17.90 18.49
C LEU A 10 -10.66 16.44 18.07
N CYS A 11 -10.57 16.16 16.77
CA CYS A 11 -10.25 14.81 16.27
C CYS A 11 -8.76 14.44 16.41
N ILE A 12 -7.85 15.41 16.53
CA ILE A 12 -6.40 15.16 16.60
C ILE A 12 -6.00 14.28 17.81
N PRO A 13 -6.50 14.54 19.04
CA PRO A 13 -6.29 13.66 20.19
C PRO A 13 -6.81 12.24 20.00
N GLY A 14 -7.76 12.02 19.08
CA GLY A 14 -8.26 10.69 18.74
C GLY A 14 -7.15 9.71 18.34
N ALA A 15 -6.05 10.21 17.76
CA ALA A 15 -4.88 9.40 17.40
C ALA A 15 -4.23 8.67 18.60
N LEU A 16 -4.44 9.13 19.83
CA LEU A 16 -3.91 8.48 21.04
C LEU A 16 -4.63 7.15 21.36
N PHE A 17 -5.84 6.96 20.85
CA PHE A 17 -6.65 5.76 21.10
C PHE A 17 -6.42 4.63 20.10
N PHE A 18 -5.59 4.83 19.08
CA PHE A 18 -5.38 3.89 17.96
C PHE A 18 -4.09 3.04 18.06
N ASP A 19 -3.55 2.79 19.25
CA ASP A 19 -2.32 2.01 19.48
C ASP A 19 -1.12 2.38 18.58
N LEU A 20 -1.09 3.63 18.09
CA LEU A 20 -0.07 4.16 17.18
C LEU A 20 1.30 4.37 17.86
N GLN A 21 1.38 4.16 19.18
CA GLN A 21 2.59 4.35 19.98
C GLN A 21 3.72 3.43 19.53
N ASN A 22 3.39 2.23 19.05
CA ASN A 22 4.36 1.25 18.56
C ASN A 22 5.00 1.66 17.23
N TYR A 23 4.27 2.43 16.41
CA TYR A 23 4.62 2.72 15.01
C TYR A 23 5.17 4.13 14.82
N VAL A 24 4.73 5.10 15.64
CA VAL A 24 5.03 6.52 15.44
C VAL A 24 5.92 7.02 16.57
N PRO A 25 7.21 7.31 16.33
CA PRO A 25 8.09 7.81 17.37
C PRO A 25 7.60 9.18 17.86
N TYR A 26 7.68 9.42 19.17
CA TYR A 26 7.23 10.66 19.80
C TYR A 26 5.76 11.01 19.49
N LEU A 27 4.86 10.02 19.52
CA LEU A 27 3.43 10.20 19.25
C LEU A 27 2.83 11.34 20.09
N LEU A 28 3.05 11.33 21.40
CA LEU A 28 2.45 12.27 22.33
C LEU A 28 2.90 13.73 22.09
N PRO A 29 4.21 14.03 21.94
CA PRO A 29 4.66 15.35 21.51
C PRO A 29 4.06 15.82 20.18
N LYS A 30 3.92 14.92 19.19
CA LYS A 30 3.33 15.25 17.88
C LYS A 30 1.84 15.60 17.99
N VAL A 31 1.08 14.82 18.76
CA VAL A 31 -0.35 15.06 18.99
C VAL A 31 -0.54 16.39 19.72
N ILE A 32 0.26 16.70 20.74
CA ILE A 32 0.20 17.98 21.45
C ILE A 32 0.49 19.14 20.49
N ALA A 33 1.58 19.06 19.73
CA ALA A 33 1.96 20.12 18.79
C ALA A 33 0.87 20.38 17.74
N LEU A 34 0.29 19.32 17.17
CA LEU A 34 -0.79 19.42 16.18
C LEU A 34 -2.10 19.93 16.79
N SER A 35 -2.43 19.55 18.02
CA SER A 35 -3.61 20.03 18.72
C SER A 35 -3.50 21.53 19.01
N ILE A 36 -2.32 21.99 19.46
CA ILE A 36 -2.03 23.42 19.66
C ILE A 36 -2.12 24.17 18.33
N ALA A 37 -1.53 23.64 17.26
CA ALA A 37 -1.60 24.26 15.93
C ALA A 37 -3.04 24.36 15.41
N GLY A 38 -3.85 23.31 15.57
CA GLY A 38 -5.27 23.31 15.20
C GLY A 38 -6.09 24.33 16.00
N ALA A 39 -5.85 24.43 17.31
CA ALA A 39 -6.48 25.42 18.17
C ALA A 39 -6.10 26.86 17.77
N LEU A 40 -4.82 27.12 17.48
CA LEU A 40 -4.33 28.43 17.02
C LEU A 40 -4.94 28.84 15.67
N ILE A 41 -5.05 27.91 14.73
CA ILE A 41 -5.70 28.19 13.44
C ILE A 41 -7.20 28.42 13.61
N SER A 42 -7.87 27.62 14.45
CA SER A 42 -9.29 27.83 14.76
C SER A 42 -9.53 29.20 15.38
N TYR A 43 -8.67 29.62 16.31
CA TYR A 43 -8.70 30.97 16.89
C TYR A 43 -8.43 32.06 15.85
N THR A 44 -7.51 31.83 14.91
CA THR A 44 -7.21 32.76 13.82
C THR A 44 -8.41 32.93 12.88
N ILE A 45 -9.11 31.83 12.55
CA ILE A 45 -10.36 31.85 11.77
C ILE A 45 -11.46 32.64 12.50
N TYR A 46 -11.53 32.52 13.83
CA TYR A 46 -12.48 33.27 14.66
C TYR A 46 -12.17 34.77 14.66
N ARG A 47 -10.90 35.16 14.81
CA ARG A 47 -10.47 36.56 14.91
C ARG A 47 -10.53 37.32 13.57
N LEU A 48 -10.20 36.66 12.47
CA LEU A 48 -10.14 37.31 11.15
C LEU A 48 -11.55 37.64 10.64
N LYS A 49 -11.81 38.90 10.28
CA LYS A 49 -13.07 39.29 9.62
C LYS A 49 -13.03 39.00 8.11
N THR A 50 -11.88 39.19 7.47
CA THR A 50 -11.60 38.92 6.05
C THR A 50 -10.42 37.93 5.93
N GLY A 51 -10.32 37.20 4.82
CA GLY A 51 -9.20 36.25 4.59
C GLY A 51 -9.28 34.92 5.35
N LYS A 52 -10.45 34.56 5.91
CA LYS A 52 -10.68 33.28 6.60
C LYS A 52 -10.33 32.04 5.76
N ILE A 53 -10.43 32.17 4.42
CA ILE A 53 -10.09 31.11 3.47
C ILE A 53 -8.62 30.69 3.59
N PHE A 54 -7.69 31.62 3.80
CA PHE A 54 -6.26 31.30 3.91
C PHE A 54 -5.96 30.51 5.18
N ALA A 55 -6.51 30.94 6.32
CA ALA A 55 -6.39 30.20 7.57
C ALA A 55 -7.01 28.80 7.48
N PHE A 56 -8.13 28.68 6.75
CA PHE A 56 -8.76 27.39 6.50
C PHE A 56 -7.92 26.48 5.58
N ILE A 57 -7.31 27.01 4.53
CA ILE A 57 -6.38 26.25 3.67
C ILE A 57 -5.18 25.75 4.50
N SER A 58 -4.61 26.59 5.37
CA SER A 58 -3.53 26.19 6.27
C SER A 58 -3.94 25.02 7.17
N LEU A 59 -5.18 25.02 7.69
CA LEU A 59 -5.71 23.89 8.45
C LEU A 59 -5.71 22.60 7.62
N LEU A 60 -6.23 22.65 6.39
CA LEU A 60 -6.31 21.47 5.51
C LEU A 60 -4.92 20.91 5.20
N ILE A 61 -3.94 21.79 4.99
CA ILE A 61 -2.54 21.40 4.78
C ILE A 61 -2.00 20.68 6.02
N ILE A 62 -2.20 21.23 7.23
CA ILE A 62 -1.74 20.59 8.47
C ILE A 62 -2.40 19.22 8.67
N VAL A 63 -3.70 19.10 8.44
CA VAL A 63 -4.41 17.81 8.53
C VAL A 63 -3.82 16.80 7.55
N ARG A 64 -3.54 17.20 6.30
CA ARG A 64 -2.93 16.34 5.29
C ARG A 64 -1.53 15.87 5.70
N PHE A 65 -0.74 16.75 6.30
CA PHE A 65 0.58 16.42 6.85
C PHE A 65 0.47 15.50 8.06
N ALA A 66 -0.39 15.81 9.02
CA ALA A 66 -0.65 14.99 10.21
C ALA A 66 -1.04 13.56 9.80
N PHE A 67 -1.99 13.41 8.88
CA PHE A 67 -2.38 12.12 8.34
C PHE A 67 -1.19 11.36 7.76
N SER A 68 -0.36 12.02 6.95
CA SER A 68 0.85 11.39 6.39
C SER A 68 1.83 10.97 7.49
N TRP A 69 2.00 11.79 8.52
CA TRP A 69 2.93 11.53 9.61
C TRP A 69 2.51 10.34 10.47
N PHE A 70 1.21 10.17 10.73
CA PHE A 70 0.73 9.04 11.53
C PHE A 70 0.55 7.75 10.70
N VAL A 71 0.13 7.87 9.43
CA VAL A 71 -0.21 6.71 8.61
C VAL A 71 1.00 6.10 7.90
N ILE A 72 2.00 6.90 7.48
CA ILE A 72 3.16 6.36 6.75
C ILE A 72 3.98 5.39 7.61
N PRO A 73 4.34 5.69 8.88
CA PRO A 73 5.10 4.76 9.71
C PRO A 73 4.36 3.45 9.94
N HIS A 74 3.07 3.52 10.24
CA HIS A 74 2.21 2.34 10.36
C HIS A 74 2.23 1.49 9.08
N ARG A 75 2.09 2.12 7.91
CA ARG A 75 2.20 1.41 6.60
C ARG A 75 3.60 0.85 6.34
N TYR A 76 4.63 1.50 6.85
CA TYR A 76 6.01 1.08 6.66
C TYR A 76 6.33 -0.19 7.46
N GLU A 77 5.81 -0.31 8.69
CA GLU A 77 6.03 -1.46 9.56
C GLU A 77 5.18 -2.69 9.21
N HIS A 78 4.04 -2.51 8.52
CA HIS A 78 3.29 -3.61 7.90
C HIS A 78 4.03 -4.11 6.64
N LEU A 79 5.25 -4.61 6.84
CA LEU A 79 6.24 -5.02 5.84
C LEU A 79 5.83 -6.22 4.98
N GLU A 80 4.76 -6.94 5.33
CA GLU A 80 4.25 -8.05 4.53
C GLU A 80 3.96 -7.60 3.08
N ASP A 81 3.42 -6.38 2.94
CA ASP A 81 3.19 -5.72 1.64
C ASP A 81 4.47 -5.52 0.82
N ARG A 82 5.63 -5.33 1.47
CA ARG A 82 6.91 -5.11 0.80
C ARG A 82 7.38 -6.39 0.11
N HIS A 83 7.23 -7.54 0.78
CA HIS A 83 7.70 -8.81 0.22
C HIS A 83 6.98 -9.16 -1.08
N TYR A 84 5.64 -9.07 -1.09
CA TYR A 84 4.83 -9.32 -2.28
C TYR A 84 5.14 -8.33 -3.40
N ARG A 85 5.30 -7.04 -3.07
CA ARG A 85 5.70 -6.02 -4.03
C ARG A 85 7.06 -6.32 -4.66
N ASP A 86 8.07 -6.59 -3.85
CA ASP A 86 9.44 -6.78 -4.31
C ASP A 86 9.55 -8.08 -5.14
N ALA A 87 8.84 -9.14 -4.75
CA ALA A 87 8.70 -10.36 -5.54
C ALA A 87 8.03 -10.10 -6.90
N ALA A 88 6.92 -9.34 -6.93
CA ALA A 88 6.22 -8.96 -8.16
C ALA A 88 7.10 -8.12 -9.11
N ILE A 89 7.86 -7.16 -8.58
CA ILE A 89 8.80 -6.36 -9.37
C ILE A 89 9.87 -7.24 -9.98
N GLU A 90 10.48 -8.13 -9.18
CA GLU A 90 11.53 -9.02 -9.65
C GLU A 90 11.03 -10.01 -10.71
N VAL A 91 9.91 -10.69 -10.45
CA VAL A 91 9.27 -11.61 -11.40
C VAL A 91 8.97 -10.92 -12.71
N GLY A 92 8.46 -9.69 -12.66
CA GLY A 92 8.20 -8.93 -13.87
C GLY A 92 9.47 -8.48 -14.60
N ASN A 93 10.57 -8.21 -13.90
CA ASN A 93 11.86 -7.95 -14.56
C ASN A 93 12.41 -9.21 -15.25
N ILE A 94 12.34 -10.38 -14.59
CA ILE A 94 12.78 -11.68 -15.14
C ILE A 94 11.98 -12.04 -16.40
N SER A 95 10.66 -11.85 -16.36
CA SER A 95 9.73 -12.28 -17.42
C SER A 95 9.39 -11.19 -18.46
N LYS A 96 10.17 -10.10 -18.51
CA LYS A 96 9.88 -8.93 -19.37
C LYS A 96 9.87 -9.25 -20.87
N SER A 97 10.80 -10.10 -21.31
CA SER A 97 10.99 -10.45 -22.73
C SER A 97 10.23 -11.69 -23.18
N GLN A 98 9.61 -12.44 -22.27
CA GLN A 98 8.95 -13.72 -22.56
C GLN A 98 7.45 -13.66 -22.23
N GLU A 99 6.70 -14.65 -22.73
CA GLU A 99 5.32 -14.87 -22.30
C GLU A 99 5.27 -15.18 -20.80
N PHE A 100 4.28 -14.62 -20.13
CA PHE A 100 4.09 -14.76 -18.69
C PHE A 100 2.62 -15.04 -18.43
N TYR A 101 2.41 -16.05 -17.60
CA TYR A 101 1.13 -16.54 -17.20
C TYR A 101 1.02 -16.51 -15.68
N PHE A 102 0.00 -15.84 -15.18
CA PHE A 102 -0.41 -15.99 -13.80
C PHE A 102 -1.34 -17.19 -13.73
N TYR A 103 -0.94 -18.21 -12.98
CA TYR A 103 -1.71 -19.43 -12.91
C TYR A 103 -2.95 -19.18 -12.05
N GLN A 104 -4.14 -19.37 -12.65
CA GLN A 104 -5.42 -19.19 -11.97
C GLN A 104 -5.83 -20.53 -11.37
N TYR A 105 -6.10 -20.56 -10.06
CA TYR A 105 -6.55 -21.75 -9.36
C TYR A 105 -8.01 -21.58 -8.93
N HIS A 106 -8.80 -22.66 -9.08
CA HIS A 106 -10.14 -22.79 -8.52
C HIS A 106 -10.05 -23.79 -7.34
N PRO A 107 -10.51 -23.45 -6.11
CA PRO A 107 -11.31 -22.28 -5.77
C PRO A 107 -10.51 -21.00 -5.47
N ALA A 108 -11.15 -19.93 -5.93
CA ALA A 108 -11.10 -18.49 -5.66
C ALA A 108 -9.75 -17.81 -5.39
N GLU A 109 -9.42 -16.90 -6.31
CA GLU A 109 -8.53 -15.73 -6.18
C GLU A 109 -8.56 -14.99 -4.83
N LEU A 110 -9.63 -15.18 -4.03
CA LEU A 110 -9.82 -14.67 -2.67
C LEU A 110 -8.76 -15.12 -1.65
N ASP A 111 -8.08 -16.25 -1.89
CA ASP A 111 -7.08 -16.79 -0.95
C ASP A 111 -5.65 -16.30 -1.19
N ILE A 112 -5.39 -15.55 -2.28
CA ILE A 112 -4.06 -15.00 -2.57
C ILE A 112 -3.90 -13.64 -1.89
N PRO A 113 -3.05 -13.49 -0.86
CA PRO A 113 -2.83 -12.21 -0.22
C PRO A 113 -2.32 -11.17 -1.24
N HIS A 114 -3.00 -10.02 -1.30
CA HIS A 114 -2.61 -8.89 -2.15
C HIS A 114 -2.54 -9.19 -3.67
N HIS A 115 -3.38 -10.10 -4.17
CA HIS A 115 -3.49 -10.46 -5.59
C HIS A 115 -3.42 -9.27 -6.56
N ASP A 116 -4.27 -8.25 -6.35
CA ASP A 116 -4.32 -7.07 -7.23
C ASP A 116 -3.01 -6.29 -7.25
N ARG A 117 -2.32 -6.20 -6.10
CA ARG A 117 -1.03 -5.51 -6.01
C ARG A 117 0.05 -6.30 -6.74
N LEU A 118 0.06 -7.62 -6.63
CA LEU A 118 0.99 -8.49 -7.36
C LEU A 118 0.86 -8.26 -8.87
N ILE A 119 -0.37 -8.32 -9.39
CA ILE A 119 -0.65 -8.09 -10.80
C ILE A 119 -0.19 -6.70 -11.23
N PHE A 120 -0.57 -5.67 -10.47
CA PHE A 120 -0.20 -4.29 -10.77
C PHE A 120 1.32 -4.12 -10.91
N TYR A 121 2.09 -4.60 -9.93
CA TYR A 121 3.55 -4.44 -9.94
C TYR A 121 4.23 -5.27 -11.02
N ILE A 122 3.75 -6.50 -11.31
CA ILE A 122 4.25 -7.31 -12.42
C ILE A 122 3.97 -6.63 -13.77
N GLN A 123 2.74 -6.14 -13.99
CA GLN A 123 2.36 -5.47 -15.22
C GLN A 123 3.20 -4.20 -15.44
N ARG A 124 3.40 -3.43 -14.37
CA ARG A 124 4.22 -2.22 -14.39
C ARG A 124 5.68 -2.50 -14.73
N SER A 125 6.32 -3.50 -14.12
CA SER A 125 7.73 -3.82 -14.40
C SER A 125 7.92 -4.45 -15.78
N ARG A 126 6.95 -5.25 -16.24
CA ARG A 126 6.96 -5.86 -17.58
C ARG A 126 6.58 -4.91 -18.71
N MET A 127 5.85 -3.83 -18.42
CA MET A 127 5.17 -2.99 -19.41
C MET A 127 4.21 -3.78 -20.32
N LYS A 128 3.63 -4.87 -19.80
CA LYS A 128 2.71 -5.76 -20.51
C LYS A 128 1.64 -6.28 -19.55
N GLN A 129 0.42 -6.46 -20.06
CA GLN A 129 -0.65 -7.10 -19.30
C GLN A 129 -0.28 -8.55 -18.96
N VAL A 130 -0.69 -8.97 -17.76
CA VAL A 130 -0.56 -10.34 -17.27
C VAL A 130 -1.70 -11.16 -17.85
N LYS A 131 -1.39 -12.35 -18.38
CA LYS A 131 -2.39 -13.30 -18.88
C LYS A 131 -2.67 -14.34 -17.80
N PHE A 132 -3.93 -14.67 -17.58
CA PHE A 132 -4.32 -15.76 -16.68
C PHE A 132 -4.47 -17.05 -17.48
N THR A 133 -4.08 -18.18 -16.89
CA THR A 133 -4.25 -19.49 -17.52
C THR A 133 -4.39 -20.59 -16.47
N GLU A 134 -5.19 -21.59 -16.78
CA GLU A 134 -5.24 -22.87 -16.05
C GLU A 134 -4.43 -23.95 -16.77
N ALA A 135 -4.13 -23.74 -18.05
CA ALA A 135 -3.32 -24.67 -18.84
C ALA A 135 -1.85 -24.59 -18.41
N LEU A 136 -1.27 -25.74 -18.04
CA LEU A 136 0.11 -25.87 -17.57
C LEU A 136 1.15 -26.05 -18.69
N SER A 137 0.72 -26.15 -19.95
CA SER A 137 1.53 -26.67 -21.06
C SER A 137 2.10 -25.62 -22.03
N LYS A 138 1.71 -24.35 -21.92
CA LYS A 138 2.20 -23.29 -22.83
C LYS A 138 3.65 -22.92 -22.48
N PRO A 139 4.55 -22.69 -23.45
CA PRO A 139 5.90 -22.24 -23.16
C PRO A 139 5.89 -20.80 -22.60
N GLY A 140 6.68 -20.55 -21.57
CA GLY A 140 6.76 -19.24 -20.89
C GLY A 140 6.95 -19.34 -19.38
N TYR A 141 6.87 -18.18 -18.72
CA TYR A 141 6.95 -18.10 -17.26
C TYR A 141 5.57 -18.30 -16.62
N TYR A 142 5.52 -19.08 -15.55
CA TYR A 142 4.33 -19.31 -14.75
C TYR A 142 4.57 -18.83 -13.33
N PHE A 143 3.66 -17.99 -12.84
CA PHE A 143 3.66 -17.56 -11.46
C PHE A 143 2.50 -18.20 -10.73
N THR A 144 2.81 -18.87 -9.62
CA THR A 144 1.89 -19.73 -8.87
C THR A 144 1.93 -19.35 -7.39
N PHE A 145 0.80 -19.52 -6.71
CA PHE A 145 0.69 -19.37 -5.26
C PHE A 145 0.54 -20.76 -4.62
N ASP A 146 1.51 -21.12 -3.78
CA ASP A 146 1.58 -22.32 -2.94
C ASP A 146 1.29 -23.65 -3.63
N LYS A 147 1.54 -23.72 -4.95
CA LYS A 147 1.32 -24.92 -5.76
C LYS A 147 2.53 -25.20 -6.62
N ASP A 148 2.98 -26.45 -6.63
CA ASP A 148 3.97 -26.91 -7.59
C ASP A 148 3.33 -27.13 -8.96
N LEU A 149 4.02 -26.66 -10.00
CA LEU A 149 3.57 -26.85 -11.37
C LEU A 149 3.78 -28.32 -11.76
N ASP A 150 2.69 -29.09 -11.88
CA ASP A 150 2.73 -30.50 -12.33
C ASP A 150 2.96 -30.59 -13.85
N ASN A 151 4.15 -30.16 -14.28
CA ASN A 151 4.59 -30.25 -15.66
C ASN A 151 6.06 -30.69 -15.70
N PRO A 152 6.41 -31.81 -16.35
CA PRO A 152 7.78 -32.32 -16.41
C PRO A 152 8.76 -31.40 -17.16
N LYS A 153 8.26 -30.44 -17.94
CA LYS A 153 9.06 -29.43 -18.65
C LYS A 153 9.21 -28.12 -17.86
N ALA A 154 8.62 -28.03 -16.68
CA ALA A 154 8.73 -26.87 -15.82
C ALA A 154 10.04 -26.92 -15.01
N THR A 155 10.77 -25.81 -15.01
CA THR A 155 11.93 -25.62 -14.14
C THR A 155 11.59 -24.54 -13.13
N LEU A 156 11.73 -24.84 -11.84
CA LEU A 156 11.58 -23.84 -10.78
C LEU A 156 12.72 -22.85 -10.88
N VAL A 157 12.40 -21.58 -11.14
CA VAL A 157 13.38 -20.50 -11.28
C VAL A 157 13.64 -19.89 -9.91
N LYS A 158 12.57 -19.61 -9.15
CA LYS A 158 12.67 -18.95 -7.85
C LYS A 158 11.43 -19.17 -6.99
N THR A 159 11.64 -19.22 -5.67
CA THR A 159 10.60 -19.29 -4.65
C THR A 159 10.66 -18.07 -3.73
N TYR A 160 9.51 -17.52 -3.41
CA TYR A 160 9.29 -16.32 -2.59
C TYR A 160 8.25 -16.63 -1.51
N ARG A 161 8.68 -17.18 -0.38
CA ARG A 161 7.76 -17.72 0.65
C ARG A 161 6.73 -18.67 0.01
N ASN A 162 5.51 -18.18 -0.23
CA ASN A 162 4.38 -18.94 -0.78
C ASN A 162 4.17 -18.69 -2.29
N LEU A 163 5.03 -17.93 -2.96
CA LEU A 163 4.95 -17.65 -4.39
C LEU A 163 6.08 -18.39 -5.12
N LYS A 164 5.79 -19.02 -6.26
CA LYS A 164 6.77 -19.77 -7.04
C LYS A 164 6.74 -19.34 -8.50
N LEU A 165 7.92 -19.12 -9.07
CA LEU A 165 8.12 -18.79 -10.48
C LEU A 165 8.72 -20.00 -11.21
N TYR A 166 8.02 -20.50 -12.21
CA TYR A 166 8.47 -21.58 -13.09
C TYR A 166 8.74 -21.06 -14.49
N GLN A 167 9.65 -21.71 -15.20
CA GLN A 167 9.85 -21.55 -16.63
C GLN A 167 9.51 -22.88 -17.32
N VAL A 168 8.57 -22.85 -18.25
CA VAL A 168 8.20 -24.00 -19.08
C VAL A 168 8.85 -23.84 -20.46
N LYS A 169 9.64 -24.83 -20.85
CA LYS A 169 10.31 -24.90 -22.16
C LYS A 169 9.44 -25.56 -23.22
#